data_AF-A0AAE0ZTF4-F1
#
_entry.id   AF-A0AAE0ZTF4-F1
#
_cell.length_a   1.000
_cell.length_b   1.000
_cell.length_c   1.000
_cell.angle_alpha   90.00
_cell.angle_beta   90.00
_cell.angle_gamma   90.00
#
_symmetry.space_group_name_H-M   'P 1'
#
loop_
_entity.id
_entity.type
_entity.pdbx_description
1 polymer ?
#
loop_
_entity_poly.entity_id
_entity_poly.type
_entity_poly.pdbx_seq_one_letter_code
_entity_poly.pdbx_strand_id
1 'polypeptide(L)'
;MNAVPFIQVIRERYRQACRSVVIRTQNPERTVRALSSFGSLKFAECVSHDKQYLIAEFTSESCVKKLQESSLFFSESKKFPLISRCLFDESKGQTHLNRQKTGNVLLLMGECWHLTTASSYPAMANLDEELHSLSESLGLNELDMRARFLACVMVEDLLRPLLPEARVIPYGSCLNGFGWWDSDLDMMLCLQGDPYVPASIVSGGT
;
A
#
# COMPACT_ATOMS: atom_id res chain seq x y z
N MET A 1 3.30 -18.48 -22.40
CA MET A 1 3.72 -17.68 -21.23
C MET A 1 3.72 -18.60 -20.02
N ASN A 2 4.82 -18.69 -19.27
CA ASN A 2 4.80 -19.41 -17.99
C ASN A 2 4.19 -18.47 -16.94
N ALA A 3 3.08 -18.88 -16.33
CA ALA A 3 2.45 -18.12 -15.25
C ALA A 3 3.41 -18.03 -14.05
N VAL A 4 3.51 -16.85 -13.45
CA VAL A 4 4.30 -16.64 -12.23
C VAL A 4 3.66 -17.44 -11.09
N PRO A 5 4.41 -18.26 -10.32
CA PRO A 5 3.87 -18.99 -9.20
C PRO A 5 3.22 -18.06 -8.16
N PHE A 6 2.06 -18.44 -7.64
CA PHE A 6 1.29 -17.66 -6.67
C PHE A 6 2.12 -17.18 -5.47
N ILE A 7 2.98 -18.04 -4.93
CA ILE A 7 3.87 -17.69 -3.82
C ILE A 7 4.86 -16.57 -4.16
N GLN A 8 5.32 -16.49 -5.41
CA GLN A 8 6.20 -15.42 -5.86
C GLN A 8 5.44 -14.09 -5.98
N VAL A 9 4.20 -14.14 -6.45
CA VAL A 9 3.31 -12.96 -6.49
C VAL A 9 3.11 -12.41 -5.09
N ILE A 10 2.68 -13.24 -4.15
CA ILE A 10 2.44 -12.83 -2.75
C ILE A 10 3.72 -12.29 -2.10
N ARG A 11 4.87 -12.94 -2.32
CA ARG A 11 6.16 -12.47 -1.79
C ARG A 11 6.54 -11.09 -2.33
N GLU A 12 6.33 -10.84 -3.62
CA GLU A 12 6.64 -9.52 -4.16
C GLU A 12 5.71 -8.45 -3.60
N ARG A 13 4.41 -8.73 -3.47
CA ARG A 13 3.45 -7.81 -2.83
C ARG A 13 3.82 -7.51 -1.38
N TYR A 14 4.21 -8.52 -0.62
CA TYR A 14 4.71 -8.33 0.75
C TYR A 14 5.94 -7.42 0.77
N ARG A 15 6.93 -7.67 -0.10
CA ARG A 15 8.14 -6.82 -0.19
C ARG A 15 7.83 -5.38 -0.60
N GLN A 16 6.84 -5.15 -1.47
CA GLN A 16 6.35 -3.82 -1.82
C GLN A 16 5.75 -3.13 -0.58
N ALA A 17 4.96 -3.84 0.22
CA ALA A 17 4.38 -3.31 1.46
C ALA A 17 5.45 -3.01 2.54
N CYS A 18 6.47 -3.87 2.69
CA CYS A 18 7.58 -3.66 3.64
C CYS A 18 8.38 -2.37 3.38
N ARG A 19 8.33 -1.81 2.18
CA ARG A 19 8.97 -0.54 1.82
C ARG A 19 7.97 0.57 1.47
N SER A 20 6.71 0.38 1.86
CA SER A 20 5.65 1.37 1.69
C SER A 20 5.27 2.05 2.99
N VAL A 21 4.69 3.24 2.87
CA VAL A 21 4.12 4.06 3.94
C VAL A 21 2.81 4.70 3.47
N VAL A 22 1.95 5.05 4.42
CA VAL A 22 0.75 5.86 4.18
C VAL A 22 0.89 7.20 4.89
N ILE A 23 0.71 8.28 4.14
CA ILE A 23 0.86 9.64 4.66
C ILE A 23 -0.45 10.38 4.48
N ARG A 24 -0.99 10.92 5.57
CA ARG A 24 -2.05 11.91 5.48
C ARG A 24 -1.45 13.27 5.12
N THR A 25 -1.89 13.87 4.03
CA THR A 25 -1.33 15.13 3.51
C THR A 25 -2.41 16.04 2.92
N GLN A 26 -2.15 17.34 2.92
CA GLN A 26 -2.94 18.34 2.18
C GLN A 26 -2.26 18.77 0.87
N ASN A 27 -0.99 18.38 0.66
CA ASN A 27 -0.21 18.74 -0.53
C ASN A 27 0.67 17.54 -0.96
N PRO A 28 0.10 16.59 -1.73
CA PRO A 28 0.81 15.39 -2.15
C PRO A 28 2.14 15.66 -2.89
N GLU A 29 2.20 16.69 -3.75
CA GLU A 29 3.42 17.03 -4.49
C GLU A 29 4.57 17.48 -3.58
N ARG A 30 4.25 18.25 -2.53
CA ARG A 30 5.24 18.65 -1.53
C ARG A 30 5.66 17.44 -0.69
N THR A 31 4.71 16.61 -0.28
CA THR A 31 4.99 15.39 0.49
C THR A 31 5.91 14.46 -0.30
N VAL A 32 5.63 14.20 -1.58
CA VAL A 32 6.48 13.36 -2.45
C VAL A 32 7.90 13.93 -2.56
N ARG A 33 8.04 15.26 -2.70
CA ARG A 33 9.36 15.91 -2.70
C ARG A 33 10.09 15.74 -1.37
N ALA A 34 9.39 15.88 -0.24
CA ALA A 34 9.97 15.63 1.08
C ALA A 34 10.40 14.16 1.24
N LEU A 35 9.56 13.22 0.83
CA LEU A 35 9.86 11.78 0.85
C LEU A 35 11.10 11.44 0.01
N SER A 36 11.30 12.13 -1.11
CA SER A 36 12.46 11.95 -1.98
C SER A 36 13.80 12.24 -1.28
N SER A 37 13.80 13.02 -0.19
CA SER A 37 15.00 13.24 0.63
C SER A 37 15.43 12.01 1.43
N PHE A 38 14.52 11.09 1.71
CA PHE A 38 14.79 9.83 2.43
C PHE A 38 15.22 8.70 1.50
N GLY A 39 14.90 8.81 0.22
CA GLY A 39 15.34 7.90 -0.84
C GLY A 39 14.43 7.93 -2.06
N SER A 40 14.82 7.18 -3.09
CA SER A 40 14.06 7.11 -4.34
C SER A 40 12.73 6.37 -4.16
N LEU A 41 11.67 6.96 -4.69
CA LEU A 41 10.32 6.37 -4.73
C LEU A 41 10.13 5.54 -6.00
N LYS A 42 9.52 4.37 -5.88
CA LYS A 42 9.06 3.54 -7.00
C LYS A 42 7.63 3.87 -7.39
N PHE A 43 6.80 4.24 -6.41
CA PHE A 43 5.37 4.44 -6.58
C PHE A 43 4.89 5.48 -5.58
N ALA A 44 3.95 6.32 -6.00
CA ALA A 44 3.30 7.32 -5.16
C ALA A 44 1.93 7.67 -5.75
N GLU A 45 0.86 7.35 -5.02
CA GLU A 45 -0.51 7.52 -5.49
C GLU A 45 -1.46 7.95 -4.37
N CYS A 46 -2.41 8.83 -4.70
CA CYS A 46 -3.41 9.35 -3.77
C CYS A 46 -4.65 8.46 -3.74
N VAL A 47 -5.20 8.16 -2.56
CA VAL A 47 -6.24 7.13 -2.36
C VAL A 47 -7.65 7.71 -2.12
N SER A 48 -7.81 9.03 -2.01
CA SER A 48 -9.11 9.65 -1.70
C SER A 48 -9.48 10.76 -2.68
N HIS A 49 -10.79 10.94 -2.92
CA HIS A 49 -11.34 12.05 -3.71
C HIS A 49 -10.81 13.44 -3.27
N ASP A 50 -10.59 13.64 -1.96
CA ASP A 50 -10.06 14.90 -1.40
C ASP A 50 -8.54 14.91 -1.18
N LYS A 51 -7.79 13.99 -1.80
CA LYS A 51 -6.31 13.90 -1.74
C LYS A 51 -5.71 13.86 -0.32
N GLN A 52 -6.44 13.30 0.63
CA GLN A 52 -6.05 13.29 2.05
C GLN A 52 -4.99 12.24 2.37
N TYR A 53 -4.91 11.15 1.59
CA TYR A 53 -3.96 10.07 1.84
C TYR A 53 -3.12 9.76 0.60
N LEU A 54 -1.82 9.61 0.82
CA LEU A 54 -0.80 9.23 -0.14
C LEU A 54 -0.22 7.88 0.28
N ILE A 55 -0.27 6.88 -0.60
CA ILE A 55 0.54 5.67 -0.45
C ILE A 55 1.81 5.86 -1.25
N ALA A 56 2.96 5.69 -0.61
CA ALA A 56 4.27 5.82 -1.23
C ALA A 56 5.10 4.57 -1.00
N GLU A 57 5.67 4.00 -2.07
CA GLU A 57 6.61 2.88 -2.04
C GLU A 57 8.02 3.40 -2.34
N PHE A 58 8.96 3.14 -1.44
CA PHE A 58 10.37 3.37 -1.67
C PHE A 58 11.02 2.24 -2.47
N THR A 59 12.16 2.53 -3.09
CA THR A 59 13.03 1.51 -3.69
C THR A 59 13.61 0.54 -2.67
N SER A 60 13.77 0.97 -1.42
CA SER A 60 14.39 0.21 -0.32
C SER A 60 13.61 0.36 0.99
N GLU A 61 13.50 -0.71 1.76
CA GLU A 61 12.92 -0.72 3.10
C GLU A 61 13.69 0.17 4.09
N SER A 62 15.00 0.34 3.90
CA SER A 62 15.81 1.22 4.76
C SER A 62 15.32 2.67 4.77
N CYS A 63 14.67 3.12 3.70
CA CYS A 63 14.10 4.47 3.61
C CYS A 63 12.92 4.64 4.56
N VAL A 64 12.13 3.59 4.78
CA VAL A 64 11.02 3.62 5.75
C VAL A 64 11.56 3.80 7.16
N LYS A 65 12.62 3.06 7.53
CA LYS A 65 13.26 3.19 8.85
C LYS A 65 13.81 4.60 9.09
N LYS A 66 14.55 5.14 8.11
CA LYS A 66 15.07 6.52 8.18
C LYS A 66 13.96 7.55 8.33
N LEU A 67 12.85 7.38 7.60
CA LEU A 67 11.69 8.25 7.69
C LEU A 67 11.03 8.17 9.07
N GLN A 68 10.83 6.96 9.60
CA GLN A 68 10.29 6.72 10.93
C GLN A 68 11.17 7.33 12.04
N GLU A 69 12.49 7.16 11.96
CA GLU A 69 13.46 7.73 12.91
C GLU A 69 13.48 9.27 12.87
N SER A 70 13.20 9.87 11.71
CA SER A 70 13.11 11.33 11.55
C SER A 70 11.74 11.91 11.91
N SER A 71 10.75 11.05 12.17
CA SER A 71 9.37 11.48 12.44
C SER A 71 9.18 11.90 13.90
N LEU A 72 8.18 12.74 14.14
CA LEU A 72 7.84 13.24 15.46
C LEU A 72 6.52 12.61 15.93
N PHE A 73 6.40 12.40 17.24
CA PHE A 73 5.12 12.03 17.86
C PHE A 73 4.21 13.25 17.98
N PHE A 74 2.90 13.01 17.92
CA PHE A 74 1.91 14.04 18.23
C PHE A 74 2.04 14.49 19.70
N SER A 75 2.15 15.79 19.93
CA SER A 75 2.34 16.39 21.27
C SER A 75 1.07 16.38 22.17
N GLU A 76 0.04 15.59 21.84
CA GLU A 76 -1.20 15.55 22.60
C GLU A 76 -1.09 14.65 23.85
N SER A 77 -1.54 15.17 25.00
CA SER A 77 -1.31 14.62 26.34
C SER A 77 -2.01 13.29 26.66
N LYS A 78 -2.55 12.57 25.67
CA LYS A 78 -3.23 11.27 25.84
C LYS A 78 -2.98 10.29 24.69
N LYS A 79 -2.00 10.55 23.82
CA LYS A 79 -1.66 9.65 22.71
C LYS A 79 -0.51 8.71 23.10
N PHE A 80 -0.67 7.44 22.78
CA PHE A 80 0.40 6.45 22.95
C PHE A 80 1.46 6.66 21.85
N PRO A 81 2.75 6.80 22.20
CA PRO A 81 3.81 6.98 21.22
C PRO A 81 4.08 5.66 20.49
N LEU A 82 3.49 5.51 19.30
CA LEU A 82 3.71 4.36 18.44
C LEU A 82 4.42 4.80 17.16
N ILE A 83 5.62 4.26 16.93
CA ILE A 83 6.29 4.38 15.63
C ILE A 83 5.54 3.45 14.66
N SER A 84 4.95 4.02 13.62
CA SER A 84 4.17 3.29 12.64
C SER A 84 4.51 3.71 11.22
N ARG A 85 3.88 3.08 10.23
CA ARG A 85 3.93 3.51 8.81
C ARG A 85 2.84 4.51 8.45
N CYS A 86 2.00 4.89 9.42
CA CYS A 86 1.02 5.95 9.30
C CYS A 86 1.64 7.28 9.72
N LEU A 87 1.83 8.15 8.76
CA LEU A 87 2.46 9.45 8.96
C LEU A 87 1.47 10.57 8.67
N PHE A 88 1.76 11.74 9.23
CA PHE A 88 1.02 12.95 8.97
C PHE A 88 1.98 14.03 8.49
N ASP A 89 1.71 14.60 7.32
CA ASP A 89 2.44 15.76 6.82
C ASP A 89 1.87 17.03 7.46
N GLU A 90 2.60 17.59 8.42
CA GLU A 90 2.20 18.81 9.13
C GLU A 90 2.37 20.09 8.30
N SER A 91 2.89 20.01 7.07
CA SER A 91 3.16 21.18 6.27
C SER A 91 1.86 21.92 5.89
N LYS A 92 1.49 22.91 6.72
CA LYS A 92 0.46 23.90 6.40
C LYS A 92 0.82 24.53 5.06
N GLY A 93 -0.12 24.54 4.12
CA GLY A 93 0.07 24.87 2.71
C GLY A 93 0.62 26.28 2.44
N GLN A 94 1.88 26.54 2.73
CA GLN A 94 2.59 27.72 2.26
C GLN A 94 3.10 27.45 0.85
N THR A 95 2.40 28.04 -0.11
CA THR A 95 2.72 28.12 -1.53
C THR A 95 3.89 29.08 -1.76
N HIS A 96 5.11 28.64 -1.52
CA HIS A 96 6.28 29.26 -2.16
C HIS A 96 6.90 28.28 -3.15
N LEU A 97 6.45 28.41 -4.39
CA LEU A 97 6.96 27.69 -5.55
C LEU A 97 8.36 28.24 -5.87
N ASN A 98 9.40 27.51 -5.48
CA ASN A 98 10.67 27.58 -6.21
C ASN A 98 10.77 26.31 -7.05
N ARG A 99 10.61 26.47 -8.36
CA ARG A 99 10.43 25.40 -9.34
C ARG A 99 11.79 24.76 -9.63
N GLN A 100 12.26 23.89 -8.74
CA GLN A 100 13.34 22.97 -9.05
C GLN A 100 12.75 21.75 -9.78
N LYS A 101 13.27 21.46 -10.97
CA LYS A 101 12.95 20.27 -11.75
C LYS A 101 13.40 19.03 -10.97
N THR A 102 12.46 18.28 -10.41
CA THR A 102 12.73 16.98 -9.79
C THR A 102 12.50 15.85 -10.80
N GLY A 103 13.33 14.82 -10.71
CA GLY A 103 13.31 13.64 -11.57
C GLY A 103 11.99 12.88 -11.56
N ASN A 104 11.82 12.04 -12.59
CA ASN A 104 10.62 11.36 -13.10
C ASN A 104 9.76 10.54 -12.11
N VAL A 105 9.40 11.05 -10.93
CA VAL A 105 8.33 10.44 -10.13
C VAL A 105 7.02 11.07 -10.58
N LEU A 106 6.29 10.36 -11.45
CA LEU A 106 4.95 10.75 -11.84
C LEU A 106 4.05 10.53 -10.62
N LEU A 107 3.59 11.61 -9.99
CA LEU A 107 2.48 11.53 -9.04
C LEU A 107 1.26 11.09 -9.84
N LEU A 108 0.89 9.83 -9.71
CA LEU A 108 -0.34 9.33 -10.31
C LEU A 108 -1.48 9.83 -9.42
N MET A 109 -2.31 10.71 -9.98
CA MET A 109 -3.60 11.00 -9.37
C MET A 109 -4.49 9.83 -9.73
N GLY A 110 -4.69 8.90 -8.80
CA GLY A 110 -5.68 7.85 -8.96
C GLY A 110 -7.05 8.50 -9.14
N GLU A 111 -7.61 8.43 -10.34
CA GLU A 111 -9.04 8.63 -10.51
C GLU A 111 -9.73 7.50 -9.72
N CYS A 112 -10.80 7.81 -9.00
CA CYS A 112 -11.52 6.79 -8.25
C CYS A 112 -12.31 5.94 -9.25
N TRP A 113 -11.69 4.88 -9.77
CA TRP A 113 -12.25 4.04 -10.84
C TRP A 113 -13.37 3.11 -10.35
N HIS A 114 -13.58 3.01 -9.04
CA HIS A 114 -14.65 2.18 -8.51
C HIS A 114 -16.00 2.85 -8.73
N LEU A 115 -16.85 2.21 -9.54
CA LEU A 115 -18.25 2.62 -9.67
C LEU A 115 -18.91 2.54 -8.28
N THR A 116 -19.14 3.69 -7.67
CA THR A 116 -19.87 3.81 -6.40
C THR A 116 -21.38 3.87 -6.59
N THR A 117 -21.84 4.05 -7.84
CA THR A 117 -23.25 4.21 -8.16
C THR A 117 -23.73 3.12 -9.12
N ALA A 118 -24.66 2.30 -8.63
CA ALA A 118 -25.38 1.28 -9.41
C ALA A 118 -26.25 1.83 -10.55
N SER A 119 -26.13 3.11 -10.90
CA SER A 119 -27.07 3.86 -11.74
C SER A 119 -26.61 4.13 -13.17
N SER A 120 -25.44 3.64 -13.59
CA SER A 120 -25.00 3.77 -14.98
C SER A 120 -24.05 2.65 -15.38
N TYR A 121 -24.60 1.45 -15.63
CA TYR A 121 -23.89 0.49 -16.47
C TYR A 121 -23.92 1.01 -17.90
N PRO A 122 -22.75 1.27 -18.53
CA PRO A 122 -22.74 1.62 -19.94
C PRO A 122 -23.32 0.45 -20.73
N ALA A 123 -24.36 0.71 -21.53
CA ALA A 123 -24.85 -0.27 -22.49
C ALA A 123 -23.75 -0.51 -23.54
N MET A 124 -23.10 -1.66 -23.46
CA MET A 124 -22.05 -2.08 -24.39
C MET A 124 -22.63 -2.83 -25.59
N ALA A 125 -21.80 -3.17 -26.58
CA ALA A 125 -22.27 -3.80 -27.81
C ALA A 125 -22.73 -5.26 -27.59
N ASN A 126 -22.22 -5.93 -26.56
CA ASN A 126 -22.57 -7.30 -26.19
C ASN A 126 -22.37 -7.57 -24.69
N LEU A 127 -22.94 -8.69 -24.23
CA LEU A 127 -22.88 -9.12 -22.82
C LEU A 127 -21.45 -9.38 -22.34
N ASP A 128 -20.56 -9.89 -23.20
CA ASP A 128 -19.19 -10.18 -22.82
C ASP A 128 -18.40 -8.90 -22.50
N GLU A 129 -18.57 -7.84 -23.30
CA GLU A 129 -18.02 -6.51 -23.04
C GLU A 129 -18.57 -5.89 -21.76
N GLU A 130 -19.87 -6.05 -21.51
CA GLU A 130 -20.53 -5.55 -20.30
C GLU A 130 -19.99 -6.25 -19.04
N LEU A 131 -19.89 -7.59 -19.07
CA LEU A 131 -19.32 -8.38 -17.98
C LEU A 131 -17.84 -8.07 -17.76
N HIS A 132 -17.07 -7.86 -18.83
CA HIS A 132 -15.66 -7.50 -18.72
C HIS A 132 -15.48 -6.13 -18.07
N SER A 133 -16.22 -5.11 -18.54
CA SER A 133 -16.18 -3.76 -17.97
C SER A 133 -16.64 -3.74 -16.50
N LEU A 134 -17.65 -4.54 -16.17
CA LEU A 134 -18.10 -4.71 -14.79
C LEU A 134 -17.01 -5.34 -13.92
N SER A 135 -16.36 -6.40 -14.41
CA SER A 135 -15.29 -7.08 -13.70
C SER A 135 -14.09 -6.16 -13.47
N GLU A 136 -13.69 -5.34 -14.45
CA GLU A 136 -12.57 -4.41 -14.30
C GLU A 136 -12.88 -3.27 -13.33
N SER A 137 -14.12 -2.77 -13.32
CA SER A 137 -14.51 -1.66 -12.45
C SER A 137 -14.75 -2.05 -10.99
N LEU A 138 -15.27 -3.27 -10.76
CA LEU A 138 -15.50 -3.80 -9.42
C LEU A 138 -14.28 -4.51 -8.84
N GLY A 139 -13.44 -5.11 -9.69
CA GLY A 139 -12.28 -5.88 -9.27
C GLY A 139 -11.24 -5.05 -8.52
N LEU A 140 -10.41 -5.75 -7.74
CA LEU A 140 -9.25 -5.13 -7.08
C LEU A 140 -8.23 -4.67 -8.12
N ASN A 141 -7.89 -3.39 -8.07
CA ASN A 141 -6.82 -2.82 -8.87
C ASN A 141 -5.46 -2.90 -8.13
N GLU A 142 -4.41 -2.39 -8.78
CA GLU A 142 -3.06 -2.37 -8.22
C GLU A 142 -2.96 -1.56 -6.91
N LEU A 143 -3.67 -0.44 -6.80
CA LEU A 143 -3.67 0.40 -5.62
C LEU A 143 -4.37 -0.31 -4.45
N ASP A 144 -5.51 -0.97 -4.69
CA ASP A 144 -6.23 -1.76 -3.69
C ASP A 144 -5.34 -2.86 -3.13
N MET A 145 -4.68 -3.60 -4.01
CA MET A 145 -3.75 -4.65 -3.62
C MET A 145 -2.60 -4.12 -2.78
N ARG A 146 -2.02 -2.97 -3.17
CA ARG A 146 -0.95 -2.31 -2.41
C ARG A 146 -1.43 -1.87 -1.03
N ALA A 147 -2.61 -1.27 -0.94
CA ALA A 147 -3.21 -0.82 0.31
C ALA A 147 -3.49 -2.00 1.26
N ARG A 148 -4.07 -3.09 0.75
CA ARG A 148 -4.38 -4.30 1.51
C ARG A 148 -3.14 -4.98 2.07
N PHE A 149 -2.09 -5.12 1.26
CA PHE A 149 -0.81 -5.66 1.73
C PHE A 149 -0.10 -4.73 2.72
N LEU A 150 -0.17 -3.41 2.52
CA LEU A 150 0.37 -2.43 3.47
C LEU A 150 -0.34 -2.53 4.83
N ALA A 151 -1.67 -2.68 4.84
CA ALA A 151 -2.43 -2.88 6.06
C ALA A 151 -1.98 -4.14 6.82
N CYS A 152 -1.73 -5.26 6.12
CA CYS A 152 -1.20 -6.48 6.72
C CYS A 152 0.16 -6.24 7.40
N VAL A 153 1.10 -5.58 6.69
CA VAL A 153 2.42 -5.25 7.25
C VAL A 153 2.32 -4.30 8.46
N MET A 154 1.35 -3.39 8.48
CA MET A 154 1.13 -2.51 9.63
C MET A 154 0.62 -3.26 10.85
N VAL A 155 -0.28 -4.23 10.68
CA VAL A 155 -0.72 -5.11 11.77
C VAL A 155 0.46 -5.97 12.24
N GLU A 156 1.28 -6.48 11.31
CA GLU A 156 2.50 -7.21 11.65
C GLU A 156 3.48 -6.36 12.47
N ASP A 157 3.74 -5.12 12.08
CA ASP A 157 4.61 -4.18 12.79
C ASP A 157 4.12 -3.92 14.23
N LEU A 158 2.80 -3.86 14.43
CA LEU A 158 2.19 -3.68 15.77
C LEU A 158 2.41 -4.91 16.67
N LEU A 159 2.37 -6.11 16.08
CA LEU A 159 2.51 -7.37 16.81
C LEU A 159 3.99 -7.72 17.07
N ARG A 160 4.91 -7.26 16.21
CA ARG A 160 6.33 -7.65 16.24
C ARG A 160 7.04 -7.44 17.59
N PRO A 161 6.76 -6.40 18.40
CA PRO A 161 7.34 -6.26 19.74
C PRO A 161 6.96 -7.38 20.72
N LEU A 162 5.80 -8.01 20.53
CA LEU A 162 5.29 -9.10 21.36
C LEU A 162 5.56 -10.48 20.73
N LEU A 163 5.54 -10.55 19.39
CA LEU A 163 5.65 -11.76 18.59
C LEU A 163 6.63 -11.50 17.43
N PRO A 164 7.96 -11.55 17.65
CA PRO A 164 8.96 -11.17 16.65
C PRO A 164 8.90 -11.97 15.35
N GLU A 165 8.49 -13.23 15.44
CA GLU A 165 8.35 -14.15 14.31
C GLU A 165 6.95 -14.13 13.66
N ALA A 166 6.03 -13.30 14.17
CA ALA A 166 4.71 -13.20 13.59
C ALA A 166 4.77 -12.65 12.15
N ARG A 167 3.91 -13.20 11.30
CA ARG A 167 3.63 -12.71 9.95
C ARG A 167 2.13 -12.56 9.77
N VAL A 168 1.72 -11.52 9.06
CA VAL A 168 0.31 -11.28 8.74
C VAL A 168 0.13 -11.35 7.24
N ILE A 169 -0.65 -12.32 6.76
CA ILE A 169 -0.87 -12.51 5.33
C ILE A 169 -2.34 -12.27 4.98
N PRO A 170 -2.64 -11.60 3.85
CA PRO A 170 -4.00 -11.55 3.35
C PRO A 170 -4.43 -12.94 2.86
N TYR A 171 -5.72 -13.24 2.90
CA TYR A 171 -6.31 -14.42 2.25
C TYR A 171 -7.70 -14.08 1.69
N GLY A 172 -8.42 -15.10 1.21
CA GLY A 172 -9.79 -14.94 0.74
C GLY A 172 -9.91 -14.12 -0.55
N SER A 173 -10.88 -13.22 -0.59
CA SER A 173 -11.22 -12.36 -1.73
C SER A 173 -10.03 -11.54 -2.24
N CYS A 174 -9.11 -11.16 -1.35
CA CYS A 174 -7.92 -10.40 -1.70
C CYS A 174 -6.98 -11.15 -2.66
N LEU A 175 -6.96 -12.49 -2.63
CA LEU A 175 -5.96 -13.29 -3.35
C LEU A 175 -6.55 -14.31 -4.34
N ASN A 176 -7.85 -14.59 -4.28
CA ASN A 176 -8.48 -15.63 -5.10
C ASN A 176 -8.86 -15.18 -6.52
N GLY A 177 -8.71 -13.89 -6.84
CA GLY A 177 -9.06 -13.30 -8.14
C GLY A 177 -10.54 -12.89 -8.29
N PHE A 178 -11.35 -13.05 -7.24
CA PHE A 178 -12.78 -12.69 -7.23
C PHE A 178 -13.11 -11.56 -6.25
N GLY A 179 -12.09 -10.93 -5.66
CA GLY A 179 -12.29 -9.80 -4.74
C GLY A 179 -12.75 -8.54 -5.45
N TRP A 180 -13.64 -7.82 -4.77
CA TRP A 180 -14.07 -6.48 -5.16
C TRP A 180 -13.40 -5.43 -4.29
N TRP A 181 -13.32 -4.20 -4.79
CA TRP A 181 -12.67 -3.08 -4.09
C TRP A 181 -13.19 -2.85 -2.67
N ASP A 182 -14.50 -3.02 -2.46
CA ASP A 182 -15.19 -2.84 -1.17
C ASP A 182 -15.22 -4.10 -0.29
N SER A 183 -14.71 -5.23 -0.79
CA SER A 183 -14.72 -6.48 -0.03
C SER A 183 -13.81 -6.41 1.20
N ASP A 184 -14.12 -7.20 2.23
CA ASP A 184 -13.30 -7.26 3.43
C ASP A 184 -11.84 -7.69 3.14
N LEU A 185 -10.94 -7.26 4.01
CA LEU A 185 -9.55 -7.71 4.05
C LEU A 185 -9.39 -8.78 5.13
N ASP A 186 -9.50 -10.03 4.72
CA ASP A 186 -9.24 -11.17 5.59
C ASP A 186 -7.74 -11.36 5.83
N MET A 187 -7.33 -11.40 7.09
CA MET A 187 -5.93 -11.55 7.51
C MET A 187 -5.72 -12.83 8.32
N MET A 188 -4.65 -13.55 8.03
CA MET A 188 -4.20 -14.70 8.82
C MET A 188 -2.90 -14.37 9.54
N LEU A 189 -2.89 -14.60 10.85
CA LEU A 189 -1.70 -14.47 11.70
C LEU A 189 -0.94 -15.79 11.76
N CYS A 190 0.26 -15.81 11.21
CA CYS A 190 1.19 -16.94 11.28
C CYS A 190 2.19 -16.69 12.41
N LEU A 191 2.26 -17.60 13.38
CA LEU A 191 3.19 -17.51 14.53
C LEU A 191 4.49 -18.29 14.33
N GLN A 192 4.54 -19.16 13.32
CA GLN A 192 5.68 -20.02 13.02
C GLN A 192 5.88 -20.14 11.52
N GLY A 193 7.14 -20.07 11.10
CA GLY A 193 7.55 -20.14 9.70
C GLY A 193 7.27 -18.86 8.93
N ASP A 194 8.09 -18.59 7.90
CA ASP A 194 7.83 -17.48 6.98
C ASP A 194 6.90 -17.99 5.85
N PRO A 195 5.61 -17.61 5.83
CA PRO A 195 4.65 -18.06 4.83
C PRO A 195 4.98 -17.54 3.43
N TYR A 196 5.89 -16.57 3.32
CA TYR A 196 6.38 -16.05 2.04
C TYR A 196 7.56 -16.85 1.49
N VAL A 197 8.16 -17.76 2.27
CA VAL A 197 9.31 -18.59 1.87
C VAL A 197 8.87 -20.04 1.65
N PRO A 198 9.30 -20.73 0.57
CA PRO A 198 8.91 -22.11 0.33
C PRO A 198 9.65 -23.01 1.33
N ALA A 199 8.96 -24.02 1.88
CA ALA A 199 9.54 -24.96 2.85
C ALA A 199 10.83 -25.64 2.35
N SER A 200 11.03 -25.76 1.04
CA SER A 200 12.23 -26.36 0.43
C SER A 200 13.54 -25.58 0.66
N ILE A 201 13.50 -24.36 1.20
CA ILE A 201 14.69 -23.58 1.59
C ILE A 201 15.07 -23.83 3.07
N VAL A 202 14.13 -24.31 3.89
CA VAL A 202 14.33 -24.49 5.33
C VAL A 202 15.03 -25.82 5.65
N SER A 203 14.97 -26.81 4.78
CA SER A 203 15.52 -28.16 4.99
C SER A 203 17.00 -28.36 4.58
N GLY A 204 17.74 -27.29 4.30
CA GLY A 204 19.14 -27.35 3.87
C GLY A 204 20.19 -27.13 4.97
N GLY A 205 19.77 -26.98 6.22
CA GLY A 205 20.65 -26.61 7.33
C GLY A 205 20.32 -27.40 8.60
N THR A 206 20.61 -28.70 8.59
CA THR A 206 20.82 -29.52 9.79
C THR A 206 21.93 -30.51 9.50
#